data_AF-A0A849S0L0-F1
#
_entry.id   AF-A0A849S0L0-F1
#
_cell.length_a   1.000
_cell.length_b   1.000
_cell.length_c   1.000
_cell.angle_alpha   90.00
_cell.angle_beta   90.00
_cell.angle_gamma   90.00
#
_symmetry.space_group_name_H-M   'P 1'
#
loop_
_entity.id
_entity.type
_entity.pdbx_description
1 polymer ?
#
loop_
_entity_poly.entity_id
_entity_poly.type
_entity_poly.pdbx_seq_one_letter_code
_entity_poly.pdbx_strand_id
1 'polypeptide(L)' 'MKVYEHSDPDSLKLRSHPWIDAESDPTNRYYDFKIHPELIRLSLEDMQKWSAYPATETFYRLLEWLNGPDSIFESND' A
#
# COMPACT_ATOMS: atom_id res chain seq x y z
N MET A 1 6.95 28.78 -10.08
CA MET A 1 6.85 27.62 -9.17
C MET A 1 5.65 27.86 -8.27
N LYS A 2 4.59 27.06 -8.35
CA LYS A 2 3.47 27.12 -7.39
C LYS A 2 3.81 26.17 -6.26
N VAL A 3 4.06 26.70 -5.07
CA VAL A 3 4.22 25.89 -3.86
C VAL A 3 2.82 25.57 -3.37
N TYR A 4 2.50 24.29 -3.31
CA TYR A 4 1.27 23.84 -2.66
C TYR A 4 1.57 23.73 -1.16
N GLU A 5 0.90 24.56 -0.35
CA GLU A 5 0.92 24.42 1.09
C GLU A 5 -0.16 23.43 1.51
N HIS A 6 0.26 22.24 1.92
CA HIS A 6 -0.62 21.21 2.45
C HIS A 6 -1.02 21.59 3.88
N SER A 7 -2.27 22.02 4.06
CA SER A 7 -2.82 22.44 5.35
C SER A 7 -3.72 21.35 5.96
N ASP A 8 -3.18 20.14 6.12
CA ASP A 8 -3.87 19.11 6.87
C ASP A 8 -3.45 19.23 8.36
N PRO A 9 -4.38 19.59 9.28
CA PRO A 9 -4.08 19.74 10.70
C PRO A 9 -3.61 18.42 11.35
N ASP A 10 -3.86 17.27 10.73
CA ASP A 10 -3.38 15.97 11.17
C ASP A 10 -2.09 15.51 10.44
N SER A 11 -1.52 16.32 9.54
CA SER A 11 -0.27 15.97 8.81
C SER A 11 0.93 15.68 9.72
N LEU A 12 0.91 16.22 10.95
CA LEU A 12 1.95 16.02 11.96
C LEU A 12 1.65 14.86 12.91
N LYS A 13 0.47 14.23 12.84
CA LYS A 13 0.21 13.03 13.62
C LYS A 13 1.10 11.92 13.11
N LEU A 14 1.93 11.40 14.01
CA LEU A 14 2.77 10.28 13.71
C LEU A 14 1.86 9.07 13.44
N ARG A 15 1.82 8.70 12.18
CA ARG A 15 1.29 7.42 11.75
C ARG A 15 2.22 6.35 12.34
N SER A 16 1.69 5.48 13.23
CA SER A 16 2.41 4.30 13.75
C SER A 16 1.50 3.07 13.79
N HIS A 17 2.09 1.89 13.58
CA HIS A 17 1.40 0.61 13.68
C HIS A 17 0.91 0.35 15.12
N PRO A 18 -0.31 -0.19 15.34
CA PRO A 18 -1.26 -0.68 14.33
C PRO A 18 -2.08 0.43 13.67
N TRP A 19 -2.27 0.32 12.36
CA TRP A 19 -2.92 1.29 11.48
C TRP A 19 -4.45 1.31 11.60
N ILE A 20 -4.96 1.59 12.81
CA ILE A 20 -6.38 1.44 13.17
C ILE A 20 -7.29 2.58 12.69
N ASP A 21 -6.75 3.75 12.39
CA ASP A 21 -7.57 4.92 12.00
C ASP A 21 -8.33 4.69 10.69
N ALA A 22 -7.72 3.92 9.79
CA ALA A 22 -8.25 3.50 8.50
C ALA A 22 -9.44 2.52 8.61
N GLU A 23 -9.61 1.85 9.76
CA GLU A 23 -10.69 0.88 9.97
C GLU A 23 -12.08 1.54 9.95
N SER A 24 -12.14 2.82 10.35
CA SER A 24 -13.38 3.61 10.40
C SER A 24 -13.83 4.18 9.05
N ASP A 25 -12.95 4.19 8.05
CA ASP A 25 -13.23 4.72 6.71
C ASP A 25 -13.26 3.56 5.70
N PRO A 26 -14.44 3.18 5.18
CA PRO A 26 -14.55 2.08 4.22
C PRO A 26 -13.82 2.34 2.89
N THR A 27 -13.41 3.58 2.62
CA THR A 27 -12.61 3.94 1.43
C THR A 27 -11.10 3.80 1.65
N ASN A 28 -10.64 3.77 2.89
CA ASN A 28 -9.22 3.69 3.28
C ASN A 28 -8.94 2.41 4.09
N ARG A 29 -9.58 1.31 3.72
CA ARG A 29 -9.48 0.07 4.49
C ARG A 29 -8.05 -0.49 4.45
N TYR A 30 -7.49 -0.77 5.62
CA TYR A 30 -6.23 -1.50 5.75
C TYR A 30 -6.41 -2.95 5.27
N TYR A 31 -5.48 -3.43 4.44
CA TYR A 31 -5.38 -4.82 4.02
C TYR A 31 -4.08 -5.42 4.55
N ASP A 32 -4.20 -6.50 5.31
CA ASP A 32 -3.04 -7.29 5.74
C ASP A 32 -2.60 -8.21 4.58
N PHE A 33 -1.57 -7.79 3.85
CA PHE A 33 -1.04 -8.55 2.73
C PHE A 33 -0.25 -9.80 3.14
N LYS A 34 0.11 -9.97 4.43
CA LYS A 34 0.68 -11.24 4.90
C LYS A 34 -0.38 -12.32 4.98
N ILE A 35 -1.58 -11.96 5.43
CA ILE A 35 -2.71 -12.89 5.50
C ILE A 35 -3.33 -13.07 4.11
N HIS A 36 -3.40 -11.99 3.32
CA HIS A 36 -4.08 -11.94 2.02
C HIS A 36 -3.20 -11.40 0.89
N PRO A 37 -2.12 -12.11 0.50
CA PRO A 37 -1.21 -11.65 -0.56
C PRO A 37 -1.90 -11.53 -1.93
N GLU A 38 -3.02 -12.23 -2.16
CA GLU A 38 -3.83 -12.12 -3.37
C GLU A 38 -4.40 -10.71 -3.59
N LEU A 39 -4.51 -9.90 -2.54
CA LEU A 39 -5.05 -8.55 -2.61
C LEU A 39 -4.05 -7.53 -3.17
N ILE A 40 -2.73 -7.81 -3.13
CA ILE A 40 -1.67 -6.89 -3.57
C ILE A 40 -1.94 -6.36 -4.99
N ARG A 41 -2.35 -7.24 -5.90
CA ARG A 41 -2.63 -6.87 -7.31
C ARG A 41 -3.93 -6.10 -7.50
N LEU A 42 -4.88 -6.25 -6.57
CA LEU A 42 -6.18 -5.58 -6.60
C LEU A 42 -6.10 -4.19 -5.95
N SER A 43 -5.35 -4.07 -4.86
CA SER A 43 -5.19 -2.83 -4.09
C SER A 43 -4.36 -1.79 -4.84
N LEU A 44 -3.36 -2.20 -5.61
CA LEU A 44 -2.53 -1.28 -6.40
C LEU A 44 -3.18 -0.87 -7.73
N GLU A 45 -4.34 -0.22 -7.67
CA GLU A 45 -5.15 0.14 -8.84
C GLU A 45 -4.39 0.97 -9.88
N ASP A 46 -3.51 1.87 -9.44
CA ASP A 46 -2.74 2.72 -10.34
C ASP A 46 -1.72 1.93 -11.18
N MET A 47 -1.28 0.77 -10.69
CA MET A 47 -0.36 -0.10 -11.42
C MET A 47 -1.03 -0.80 -12.60
N GLN A 48 -2.36 -0.91 -12.62
CA GLN A 48 -3.09 -1.53 -13.74
C GLN A 48 -2.88 -0.77 -15.05
N LYS A 49 -2.76 0.56 -14.99
CA LYS A 49 -2.49 1.44 -16.14
C LYS A 49 -1.13 1.14 -16.79
N TRP A 50 -0.21 0.53 -16.04
CA TRP A 50 1.16 0.22 -16.45
C TRP A 50 1.37 -1.28 -16.69
N SER A 51 0.30 -2.08 -16.74
CA SER A 51 0.36 -3.54 -16.90
C SER A 51 1.09 -4.02 -18.17
N ALA A 52 1.18 -3.18 -19.20
CA ALA A 52 1.92 -3.48 -20.43
C ALA A 52 3.45 -3.55 -20.23
N TYR A 53 3.97 -2.97 -19.14
CA TYR A 53 5.41 -2.95 -18.86
C TYR A 53 5.80 -4.16 -18.00
N PRO A 54 6.82 -4.95 -18.39
CA PRO A 54 7.29 -6.11 -17.61
C PRO A 54 7.74 -5.78 -16.17
N ALA A 55 8.14 -4.53 -15.95
CA ALA A 55 8.50 -4.03 -14.63
C ALA A 55 7.32 -4.11 -13.64
N THR A 56 6.07 -3.93 -14.10
CA THR A 56 4.87 -4.02 -13.27
C THR A 56 4.69 -5.42 -12.69
N GLU A 57 4.87 -6.46 -13.50
CA GLU A 57 4.84 -7.85 -13.03
C GLU A 57 6.00 -8.15 -12.06
N THR A 58 7.18 -7.62 -12.35
CA THR A 58 8.35 -7.78 -11.46
C THR A 58 8.10 -7.13 -10.09
N PHE A 59 7.45 -5.96 -10.09
CA PHE A 59 7.08 -5.25 -8.87
C PHE A 59 6.06 -6.03 -8.05
N TYR A 60 5.00 -6.59 -8.67
CA TYR A 60 4.04 -7.43 -7.96
C TYR A 60 4.69 -8.64 -7.30
N ARG A 61 5.59 -9.34 -8.02
CA ARG A 61 6.32 -10.49 -7.47
C ARG A 61 7.20 -10.12 -6.28
N LEU A 62 7.80 -8.93 -6.31
CA LEU A 62 8.58 -8.42 -5.18
C LEU A 62 7.68 -8.24 -3.95
N LEU A 63 6.50 -7.64 -4.11
CA LEU A 63 5.57 -7.43 -3.01
C LEU A 63 5.00 -8.76 -2.48
N GLU A 64 4.64 -9.68 -3.37
CA GLU A 64 4.20 -11.03 -3.00
C GLU A 64 5.29 -11.76 -2.20
N TRP A 65 6.56 -11.65 -2.62
CA TRP A 65 7.68 -12.22 -1.86
C TRP A 65 7.89 -11.52 -0.52
N LEU A 66 7.84 -10.18 -0.47
CA LEU A 66 8.03 -9.41 0.76
C LEU A 66 7.02 -9.77 1.84
N ASN A 67 5.78 -10.06 1.45
CA ASN A 67 4.70 -10.46 2.35
C ASN A 67 4.55 -11.99 2.50
N GLY A 68 5.39 -12.76 1.81
CA GLY A 68 5.41 -14.21 1.88
C GLY A 68 6.07 -14.75 3.15
N PRO A 69 5.88 -16.05 3.44
CA PRO A 69 6.41 -16.69 4.66
C PRO A 69 7.94 -16.72 4.75
N ASP A 70 8.64 -16.57 3.62
CA ASP A 70 10.10 -16.58 3.53
C ASP A 70 10.74 -15.20 3.80
N SER A 71 9.92 -14.17 4.06
CA SER A 71 10.36 -12.80 4.29
C SER A 71 10.00 -12.33 5.71
N ILE A 72 10.95 -11.64 6.35
CA ILE A 72 10.69 -10.96 7.64
C ILE A 72 10.02 -9.59 7.45
N PHE A 73 9.95 -9.09 6.22
CA PHE A 73 9.42 -7.78 5.88
C PHE A 73 7.89 -7.83 5.71
N GLU A 74 7.31 -6.65 5.53
CA GLU A 74 5.89 -6.44 5.24
C GLU A 74 5.77 -5.19 4.37
N SER A 75 4.82 -5.20 3.43
CA SER A 75 4.40 -3.99 2.74
C SER A 75 2.93 -3.72 3.02
N ASN A 76 2.54 -2.47 2.91
CA ASN A 76 1.17 -2.00 2.97
C ASN A 76 0.86 -1.15 1.73
N ASP A 77 -0.44 -0.96 1.46
CA ASP A 77 -0.97 0.01 0.51
C ASP A 77 -0.87 1.44 1.08
#